data_AF-A0A9X8VEK3-F1
#
_entry.id   AF-A0A9X8VEK3-F1
#
_cell.length_a   1.000
_cell.length_b   1.000
_cell.length_c   1.000
_cell.angle_alpha   90.00
_cell.angle_beta   90.00
_cell.angle_gamma   90.00
#
_symmetry.space_group_name_H-M   'P 1'
#
loop_
_entity.id
_entity.type
_entity.pdbx_description
1 polymer ?
#
loop_
_entity_poly.entity_id
_entity_poly.type
_entity_poly.pdbx_seq_one_letter_code
_entity_poly.pdbx_strand_id
1 'polypeptide(L)'
;VDLSTQPLASDSYRADISAATVARCHPDGERAVFCGDRGKAIAAMALAFEKFMLSRRDVAALLGLGGSGGTALITPAMQQLPIGLPKLMVSTMASGDVSGYVGASDICMMYSVTDVAGLNRI
;
A
#
# COMPACT_ATOMS: atom_id res chain seq x y z
N VAL A 1 0.17 6.53 -6.79
CA VAL A 1 0.05 5.11 -7.22
C VAL A 1 -1.26 4.58 -6.67
N ASP A 2 -2.10 3.99 -7.51
CA ASP A 2 -3.34 3.32 -7.10
C ASP A 2 -3.07 1.85 -6.77
N LEU A 3 -3.58 1.39 -5.62
CA LEU A 3 -3.43 0.02 -5.10
C LEU A 3 -4.78 -0.65 -4.86
N SER A 4 -5.84 -0.13 -5.49
CA SER A 4 -7.18 -0.69 -5.41
C SER A 4 -7.20 -2.13 -5.91
N THR A 5 -7.83 -3.01 -5.14
CA THR A 5 -7.93 -4.45 -5.44
C THR A 5 -9.26 -4.85 -6.06
N GLN A 6 -10.15 -3.88 -6.24
CA GLN A 6 -11.43 -4.04 -6.92
C GLN A 6 -11.45 -3.16 -8.18
N PRO A 7 -12.13 -3.60 -9.25
CA PRO A 7 -12.36 -2.76 -10.42
C PRO A 7 -13.12 -1.50 -9.98
N LEU A 8 -12.55 -0.31 -10.20
CA LEU A 8 -13.19 0.96 -9.87
C LEU A 8 -14.49 1.10 -10.68
N ALA A 9 -15.60 1.39 -10.01
CA ALA A 9 -16.91 1.60 -10.62
C ALA A 9 -17.08 2.98 -11.29
N SER A 10 -16.10 3.89 -11.20
CA SER A 10 -16.18 5.21 -11.84
C SER A 10 -14.80 5.84 -12.10
N ASP A 11 -14.72 6.58 -13.21
CA ASP A 11 -13.57 7.29 -13.80
C ASP A 11 -13.03 8.49 -12.96
N SER A 12 -13.39 8.63 -11.68
CA SER A 12 -13.29 9.93 -10.99
C SER A 12 -11.91 10.27 -10.40
N TYR A 13 -10.96 9.34 -10.29
CA TYR A 13 -9.58 9.64 -9.89
C TYR A 13 -8.56 8.80 -10.67
N ARG A 14 -7.82 9.44 -11.58
CA ARG A 14 -6.73 8.80 -12.33
C ARG A 14 -5.42 9.00 -11.60
N ALA A 15 -4.97 7.98 -10.86
CA ALA A 15 -3.58 7.94 -10.45
C ALA A 15 -2.67 7.81 -11.69
N ASP A 16 -1.51 8.47 -11.70
CA ASP A 16 -0.53 8.36 -12.80
C ASP A 16 -0.08 6.91 -13.04
N ILE A 17 -0.06 6.12 -11.97
CA ILE A 17 0.20 4.68 -11.99
C ILE A 17 -1.07 3.99 -11.48
N SER A 18 -1.77 3.34 -12.40
CA SER A 18 -3.00 2.58 -12.14
C SER A 18 -2.78 1.31 -11.33
N ALA A 19 -3.81 0.82 -10.64
CA ALA A 19 -3.79 -0.48 -9.97
C ALA A 19 -3.42 -1.63 -10.93
N ALA A 20 -3.90 -1.61 -12.18
CA ALA A 20 -3.54 -2.61 -13.18
C ALA A 20 -2.04 -2.59 -13.51
N THR A 21 -1.42 -1.41 -13.56
CA THR A 21 0.02 -1.28 -13.78
C THR A 21 0.81 -1.93 -12.64
N VAL A 22 0.40 -1.72 -11.40
CA VAL A 22 1.04 -2.37 -10.24
C VAL A 22 0.77 -3.87 -10.23
N ALA A 23 -0.48 -4.29 -10.45
CA ALA A 23 -0.90 -5.69 -10.43
C ALA A 23 -0.14 -6.56 -11.44
N ARG A 24 0.25 -6.01 -12.59
CA ARG A 24 1.08 -6.71 -13.59
C ARG A 24 2.48 -7.08 -13.09
N CYS A 25 2.96 -6.47 -12.01
CA CYS A 25 4.23 -6.87 -11.36
C CYS A 25 4.08 -8.12 -10.50
N HIS A 26 2.86 -8.63 -10.28
CA HIS A 26 2.65 -9.91 -9.61
C HIS A 26 3.21 -11.07 -10.45
N PRO A 27 3.91 -12.05 -9.87
CA PRO A 27 4.49 -13.17 -10.62
C PRO A 27 3.44 -14.00 -11.39
N ASP A 28 2.23 -14.16 -10.83
CA ASP A 28 1.12 -14.87 -11.49
C ASP A 28 0.21 -13.94 -12.33
N GLY A 29 0.66 -12.70 -12.58
CA GLY A 29 -0.06 -11.69 -13.35
C GLY A 29 -1.23 -11.04 -12.62
N GLU A 30 -1.90 -10.10 -13.29
CA GLU A 30 -2.93 -9.24 -12.71
C GLU A 30 -4.17 -9.99 -12.18
N ARG A 31 -4.46 -11.18 -12.72
CA ARG A 31 -5.63 -11.99 -12.31
C ARG A 31 -5.48 -12.55 -10.90
N ALA A 32 -4.27 -12.72 -10.40
CA ALA A 32 -4.04 -13.09 -9.01
C ALA A 32 -4.51 -12.00 -8.04
N VAL A 33 -4.38 -10.73 -8.45
CA VAL A 33 -4.84 -9.57 -7.70
C VAL A 33 -6.35 -9.42 -7.83
N PHE A 34 -6.88 -9.38 -9.06
CA PHE A 34 -8.31 -9.18 -9.31
C PHE A 34 -9.10 -10.50 -9.27
N CYS A 35 -8.94 -11.27 -8.19
CA CYS A 35 -9.51 -12.61 -8.03
C CYS A 35 -10.89 -12.66 -7.34
N GLY A 36 -11.47 -11.51 -6.99
CA GLY A 36 -12.78 -11.39 -6.35
C GLY A 36 -12.81 -11.70 -4.84
N ASP A 37 -11.79 -12.37 -4.31
CA ASP A 37 -11.61 -12.58 -2.87
C ASP A 37 -10.79 -11.43 -2.27
N ARG A 38 -11.38 -10.66 -1.34
CA ARG A 38 -10.75 -9.48 -0.77
C ARG A 38 -9.42 -9.78 -0.07
N GLY A 39 -9.34 -10.88 0.67
CA GLY A 39 -8.14 -11.22 1.44
C GLY A 39 -6.98 -11.62 0.52
N LYS A 40 -7.26 -12.50 -0.44
CA LYS A 40 -6.29 -12.92 -1.47
C LYS A 40 -5.86 -11.74 -2.33
N ALA A 41 -6.79 -10.86 -2.70
CA ALA A 41 -6.50 -9.68 -3.51
C ALA A 41 -5.58 -8.70 -2.79
N ILE A 42 -5.76 -8.48 -1.48
CA ILE A 42 -4.86 -7.66 -0.66
C ILE A 42 -3.45 -8.27 -0.62
N ALA A 43 -3.34 -9.55 -0.32
CA ALA A 43 -2.04 -10.23 -0.26
C ALA A 43 -1.32 -10.23 -1.62
N ALA A 44 -2.04 -10.50 -2.71
CA ALA A 44 -1.50 -10.46 -4.06
C ALA A 44 -1.08 -9.04 -4.45
N MET A 45 -1.89 -8.01 -4.16
CA MET A 45 -1.51 -6.63 -4.47
C MET A 45 -0.31 -6.17 -3.64
N ALA A 46 -0.18 -6.62 -2.39
CA ALA A 46 0.99 -6.32 -1.57
C ALA A 46 2.28 -6.84 -2.22
N LEU A 47 2.27 -8.10 -2.67
CA LEU A 47 3.40 -8.70 -3.39
C LEU A 47 3.68 -8.00 -4.73
N ALA A 48 2.63 -7.63 -5.47
CA ALA A 48 2.77 -6.90 -6.72
C ALA A 48 3.39 -5.52 -6.50
N PHE A 49 2.94 -4.80 -5.47
CA PHE A 49 3.43 -3.47 -5.12
C PHE A 49 4.86 -3.48 -4.61
N GLU A 50 5.23 -4.48 -3.79
CA GLU A 50 6.62 -4.70 -3.38
C GLU A 50 7.54 -4.83 -4.59
N LYS A 51 7.21 -5.72 -5.53
CA LYS A 51 7.98 -5.91 -6.76
C LYS A 51 8.01 -4.67 -7.64
N PHE A 52 6.88 -3.97 -7.75
CA PHE A 52 6.80 -2.71 -8.45
C PHE A 52 7.79 -1.71 -7.86
N MET A 53 7.78 -1.48 -6.54
CA MET A 53 8.67 -0.54 -5.88
C MET A 53 10.15 -0.93 -6.01
N LEU A 54 10.48 -2.21 -5.89
CA LEU A 54 11.85 -2.71 -6.08
C LEU A 54 12.37 -2.54 -7.52
N SER A 55 11.48 -2.45 -8.51
CA SER A 55 11.87 -2.16 -9.90
C SER A 55 12.17 -0.67 -10.15
N ARG A 56 11.75 0.22 -9.24
CA ARG A 56 11.90 1.67 -9.38
C ARG A 56 13.25 2.14 -8.86
N ARG A 57 13.82 3.14 -9.53
CA ARG A 57 15.08 3.80 -9.14
C ARG A 57 14.92 5.30 -8.92
N ASP A 58 13.70 5.80 -9.06
CA ASP A 58 13.34 7.21 -9.06
C ASP A 58 12.37 7.55 -7.92
N VAL A 59 12.50 6.83 -6.80
CA VAL A 59 11.67 7.02 -5.60
C VAL A 59 12.53 7.69 -4.53
N ALA A 60 12.19 8.93 -4.19
CA ALA A 60 12.86 9.67 -3.13
C ALA A 60 12.22 9.46 -1.74
N ALA A 61 10.93 9.08 -1.70
CA ALA A 61 10.17 8.83 -0.49
C ALA A 61 8.93 7.97 -0.80
N LEU A 62 8.37 7.31 0.22
CA LEU A 62 7.11 6.58 0.12
C LEU A 62 6.14 7.01 1.23
N LEU A 63 4.96 7.48 0.83
CA LEU A 63 3.88 7.86 1.74
C LEU A 63 2.67 6.96 1.48
N GLY A 64 2.17 6.34 2.54
CA GLY A 64 1.00 5.47 2.53
C GLY A 64 -0.04 5.92 3.54
N LEU A 65 -1.31 5.62 3.25
CA LEU A 65 -2.41 5.83 4.18
C LEU A 65 -3.45 4.71 4.06
N GLY A 66 -4.07 4.35 5.18
CA GLY A 66 -5.19 3.42 5.17
C GLY A 66 -5.46 2.74 6.51
N GLY A 67 -6.57 2.01 6.57
CA GLY A 67 -6.88 1.13 7.70
C GLY A 67 -6.02 -0.13 7.71
N SER A 68 -6.47 -1.18 8.40
CA SER A 68 -5.73 -2.45 8.54
C SER A 68 -5.32 -3.07 7.18
N GLY A 69 -6.25 -3.16 6.23
CA GLY A 69 -6.00 -3.73 4.91
C GLY A 69 -5.01 -2.92 4.07
N GLY A 70 -5.13 -1.59 4.07
CA GLY A 70 -4.21 -0.71 3.35
C GLY A 70 -2.81 -0.72 3.97
N THR A 71 -2.74 -0.72 5.31
CA THR A 71 -1.47 -0.84 6.05
C THR A 71 -0.78 -2.16 5.69
N ALA A 72 -1.49 -3.28 5.79
CA ALA A 72 -0.96 -4.60 5.43
C ALA A 72 -0.53 -4.72 3.96
N LEU A 73 -1.13 -3.94 3.06
CA LEU A 73 -0.80 -3.92 1.64
C LEU A 73 0.45 -3.09 1.35
N ILE A 74 0.57 -1.91 1.97
CA ILE A 74 1.60 -0.92 1.64
C ILE A 74 2.92 -1.22 2.36
N THR A 75 2.87 -1.60 3.64
CA THR A 75 4.09 -1.69 4.45
C THR A 75 5.09 -2.76 4.02
N PRO A 76 4.70 -3.91 3.41
CA PRO A 76 5.68 -4.85 2.85
C PRO A 76 6.61 -4.18 1.82
N ALA A 77 6.07 -3.34 0.93
CA ALA A 77 6.87 -2.60 -0.03
C ALA A 77 7.78 -1.56 0.66
N MET A 78 7.29 -0.89 1.71
CA MET A 78 8.11 0.03 2.51
C MET A 78 9.28 -0.69 3.20
N GLN A 79 9.06 -1.89 3.73
CA GLN A 79 10.09 -2.69 4.42
C GLN A 79 11.25 -3.10 3.50
N GLN A 80 10.99 -3.26 2.19
CA GLN A 80 12.01 -3.62 1.21
C GLN A 80 12.83 -2.43 0.69
N LEU A 81 12.41 -1.19 0.96
CA LEU A 81 13.16 -0.01 0.55
C LEU A 81 14.37 0.23 1.48
N PRO A 82 15.46 0.83 0.98
CA PRO A 82 16.65 1.08 1.79
C PRO A 82 16.37 1.93 3.03
N ILE A 83 17.06 1.61 4.14
CA ILE A 83 17.10 2.44 5.33
C ILE A 83 17.61 3.84 4.98
N GLY A 84 16.96 4.87 5.51
CA GLY A 84 17.25 6.28 5.25
C GLY A 84 16.41 6.90 4.15
N LEU A 85 15.74 6.11 3.30
CA LEU A 85 14.72 6.61 2.38
C LEU A 85 13.45 6.96 3.20
N PRO A 86 12.94 8.21 3.18
CA PRO A 86 11.79 8.58 3.99
C PRO A 86 10.53 7.75 3.69
N LYS A 87 10.01 7.08 4.73
CA LYS A 87 8.80 6.23 4.66
C LYS A 87 7.81 6.61 5.75
N LEU A 88 6.61 7.04 5.37
CA LEU A 88 5.54 7.43 6.30
C LEU A 88 4.27 6.64 6.01
N MET A 89 3.72 5.99 7.03
CA MET A 89 2.44 5.30 6.97
C MET A 89 1.45 5.95 7.95
N VAL A 90 0.41 6.59 7.43
CA VAL A 90 -0.70 7.12 8.22
C VAL A 90 -1.76 6.04 8.38
N SER A 91 -1.93 5.52 9.60
CA SER A 91 -2.71 4.30 9.81
C SER A 91 -3.58 4.35 11.05
N THR A 92 -4.77 3.75 10.94
CA THR A 92 -5.64 3.46 12.10
C THR A 92 -5.01 2.41 13.02
N MET A 93 -4.04 1.64 12.53
CA MET A 93 -3.33 0.59 13.27
C MET A 93 -2.14 1.12 14.09
N ALA A 94 -1.76 2.40 13.91
CA ALA A 94 -0.55 2.92 14.54
C ALA A 94 -0.62 2.98 16.08
N SER A 95 -1.82 2.98 16.68
CA SER A 95 -2.03 2.92 18.13
C SER A 95 -2.13 1.47 18.68
N GLY A 96 -1.47 0.50 18.03
CA GLY A 96 -1.47 -0.91 18.42
C GLY A 96 -0.09 -1.58 18.25
N ASP A 97 -0.06 -2.91 18.17
CA ASP A 97 1.16 -3.63 17.80
C ASP A 97 1.46 -3.41 16.32
N VAL A 98 2.53 -2.66 16.05
CA VAL A 98 2.99 -2.32 14.70
C VAL A 98 4.23 -3.12 14.28
N SER A 99 4.70 -4.07 15.11
CA SER A 99 5.93 -4.82 14.85
C SER A 99 5.92 -5.51 13.48
N GLY A 100 4.80 -6.11 13.08
CA GLY A 100 4.64 -6.74 11.76
C GLY A 100 4.57 -5.75 10.59
N TYR A 101 4.13 -4.50 10.83
CA TYR A 101 4.07 -3.45 9.82
C TYR A 101 5.41 -2.75 9.62
N VAL A 102 6.16 -2.50 10.71
CA VAL A 102 7.46 -1.83 10.66
C VAL A 102 8.57 -2.81 10.29
N GLY A 103 8.55 -4.03 10.85
CA GLY A 103 9.61 -5.02 10.66
C GLY A 103 10.98 -4.47 11.08
N ALA A 104 12.04 -4.95 10.42
CA ALA A 104 13.40 -4.43 10.58
C ALA A 104 13.67 -3.24 9.64
N SER A 105 12.82 -2.21 9.69
CA SER A 105 12.94 -1.01 8.86
C SER A 105 12.70 0.28 9.65
N ASP A 106 12.89 1.43 9.00
CA ASP A 106 12.70 2.78 9.52
C ASP A 106 11.41 3.40 8.97
N ILE A 107 10.29 2.68 9.05
CA ILE A 107 8.96 3.21 8.73
C ILE A 107 8.47 4.09 9.88
N CYS A 108 8.14 5.34 9.58
CA CYS A 108 7.41 6.19 10.52
C CYS A 108 5.91 5.85 10.46
N MET A 109 5.34 5.47 11.60
CA MET A 109 3.91 5.23 11.75
C MET A 109 3.25 6.47 12.36
N MET A 110 2.29 7.07 11.66
CA MET A 110 1.48 8.18 12.17
C MET A 110 0.07 7.68 12.43
N TYR A 111 -0.44 7.92 13.64
CA TYR A 111 -1.80 7.56 13.99
C TYR A 111 -2.80 8.49 13.30
N SER A 112 -3.73 7.91 12.54
CA SER A 112 -4.74 8.68 11.80
C SER A 112 -5.78 9.34 12.71
N VAL A 113 -5.80 9.00 14.01
CA VAL A 113 -6.76 9.45 15.04
C VAL A 113 -8.18 8.94 14.82
N THR A 114 -8.68 9.04 13.60
CA THR A 114 -9.99 8.55 13.16
C THR A 114 -9.84 7.61 11.95
N ASP A 115 -10.95 6.97 11.58
CA ASP A 115 -10.98 6.14 10.37
C ASP A 115 -10.72 6.98 9.12
N VAL A 116 -10.07 6.37 8.13
CA VAL A 116 -9.72 7.03 6.87
C VAL A 116 -10.92 6.95 5.93
N ALA A 117 -11.93 7.77 6.22
CA ALA A 117 -13.23 7.78 5.54
C ALA A 117 -13.60 9.19 5.03
N GLY A 118 -12.82 9.68 4.06
CA GLY A 118 -13.00 11.01 3.49
C GLY A 118 -12.41 12.13 4.35
N LEU A 119 -12.47 13.37 3.84
CA LEU A 119 -11.92 14.54 4.52
C LEU A 119 -12.88 15.03 5.60
N ASN A 120 -12.34 15.35 6.76
CA ASN A 120 -13.09 15.91 7.88
C ASN A 120 -12.23 16.94 8.64
N ARG A 121 -12.75 17.50 9.73
CA ARG A 121 -12.08 18.62 10.45
C ARG A 121 -10.87 18.18 11.29
N ILE A 122 -10.72 16.88 11.52
CA ILE A 122 -9.71 16.30 12.40
C ILE A 122 -8.39 16.19 11.63
#